data_AF-A0A4C1SGL0-F1
#
_entry.id   AF-A0A4C1SGL0-F1
#
_cell.length_a   1.000
_cell.length_b   1.000
_cell.length_c   1.000
_cell.angle_alpha   90.00
_cell.angle_beta   90.00
_cell.angle_gamma   90.00
#
_symmetry.space_group_name_H-M   'P 1'
#
loop_
_entity.id
_entity.type
_entity.pdbx_description
1 polymer ?
#
loop_
_entity_poly.entity_id
_entity_poly.type
_entity_poly.pdbx_seq_one_letter_code
_entity_poly.pdbx_strand_id
1 'polypeptide(L)' 'FCLVVFVAQVYGAAVNNTDTVTSHDAVEDGSQKKLITTTQPPKVVEILESGSDHQSDGSYSFHYRGADGTFREETAV' A
#
# COMPACT_ATOMS: atom_id res chain seq x y z
N PHE A 1 12.18 28.59 -28.30
CA PHE A 1 11.53 28.43 -26.99
C PHE A 1 10.78 27.10 -27.00
N CYS A 2 11.36 26.04 -26.43
CA CYS A 2 10.71 24.74 -26.37
C CYS A 2 10.05 24.62 -24.99
N LEU A 3 8.74 24.51 -24.97
CA LEU A 3 7.92 24.43 -23.76
C LEU A 3 8.07 23.03 -23.16
N VAL A 4 8.42 23.00 -21.87
CA VAL A 4 8.66 21.82 -21.06
C VAL A 4 7.33 21.19 -20.66
N VAL A 5 7.15 19.89 -20.89
CA VAL A 5 6.05 19.11 -20.31
C VAL A 5 6.67 18.06 -19.39
N PHE A 6 6.77 18.38 -18.10
CA PHE A 6 7.05 17.39 -17.06
C PHE A 6 5.75 16.66 -16.74
N VAL A 7 5.59 15.43 -17.22
CA VAL A 7 4.52 14.53 -16.79
C VAL A 7 4.99 13.87 -15.50
N ALA A 8 4.60 14.43 -14.35
CA ALA A 8 4.73 13.73 -13.07
C ALA A 8 3.58 12.73 -12.95
N GLN A 9 3.81 11.46 -13.31
CA GLN A 9 2.89 10.39 -12.96
C GLN A 9 3.11 10.02 -11.48
N VAL A 10 2.24 10.51 -10.61
CA VAL A 10 2.18 10.03 -9.22
C VAL A 10 1.42 8.71 -9.23
N TYR A 11 2.13 7.59 -9.29
CA TYR A 11 1.55 6.27 -9.05
C TYR A 11 1.72 5.89 -7.58
N GLY A 12 0.67 6.11 -6.78
CA GLY A 12 0.54 5.53 -5.45
C GLY A 12 -0.25 4.22 -5.55
N ALA A 13 0.42 3.07 -5.45
CA ALA A 13 -0.27 1.79 -5.31
C ALA A 13 -0.68 1.59 -3.84
N ALA A 14 -1.97 1.41 -3.58
CA ALA A 14 -2.46 1.04 -2.26
C ALA A 14 -2.03 -0.40 -1.94
N VAL A 15 -0.97 -0.56 -1.14
CA VAL A 15 -0.60 -1.86 -0.55
C VAL A 15 -1.64 -2.23 0.50
N ASN A 16 -2.59 -3.09 0.11
CA ASN A 16 -3.55 -3.70 1.02
C ASN A 16 -2.89 -4.90 1.71
N ASN A 17 -2.24 -4.68 2.87
CA ASN A 17 -1.87 -5.80 3.74
C ASN A 17 -3.15 -6.26 4.43
N THR A 18 -3.72 -7.36 3.93
CA THR A 18 -4.87 -7.99 4.59
C THR A 18 -4.30 -8.84 5.72
N ASP A 19 -4.03 -8.21 6.88
CA ASP A 19 -3.77 -8.97 8.09
C ASP A 19 -5.11 -9.61 8.50
N THR A 20 -5.33 -10.85 8.07
CA THR A 20 -6.42 -11.69 8.55
C THR A 20 -6.19 -11.98 10.03
N VAL A 21 -6.66 -11.09 10.89
CA VAL A 21 -6.84 -11.38 12.32
C VAL A 21 -8.05 -12.31 12.43
N THR A 22 -7.78 -13.61 12.35
CA THR A 22 -8.74 -14.67 12.65
C THR A 22 -8.97 -14.69 14.16
N SER A 23 -9.86 -13.82 14.67
CA SER A 23 -10.41 -14.00 16.01
C SER A 23 -11.41 -15.16 15.96
N HIS A 24 -10.93 -16.35 16.29
CA HIS A 24 -11.79 -17.50 16.58
C HIS A 24 -12.44 -17.27 17.95
N ASP A 25 -13.70 -16.84 17.95
CA ASP A 25 -14.61 -17.11 19.06
C ASP A 25 -15.91 -17.67 18.49
N ALA A 26 -16.11 -18.96 18.73
CA ALA A 26 -17.25 -19.74 18.27
C ALA A 26 -18.52 -19.40 19.08
N VAL A 27 -19.60 -19.01 18.40
CA VAL A 27 -20.98 -19.19 18.87
C VAL A 27 -21.87 -19.45 17.66
N GLU A 28 -22.35 -20.69 17.52
CA GLU A 28 -23.56 -21.04 16.75
C GLU A 28 -24.78 -20.50 17.50
N ASP A 29 -25.59 -19.66 16.86
CA ASP A 29 -27.07 -19.64 16.98
C ASP A 29 -27.64 -18.66 15.94
N GLY A 30 -28.74 -19.04 15.32
CA GLY A 30 -29.34 -18.34 14.18
C GLY A 30 -29.91 -16.98 14.54
N SER A 31 -29.33 -15.91 14.01
CA SER A 31 -29.99 -14.61 13.80
C SER A 31 -29.03 -13.71 13.01
N GLN A 32 -29.53 -12.97 12.02
CA GLN A 32 -28.71 -12.16 11.12
C GLN A 32 -27.89 -11.12 11.89
N LYS A 33 -26.59 -11.37 12.10
CA LYS A 33 -25.65 -10.34 12.53
C LYS A 33 -25.37 -9.45 11.31
N LYS A 34 -26.14 -8.37 11.18
CA LYS A 34 -25.74 -7.20 10.40
C LYS A 34 -24.41 -6.71 10.98
N LEU A 35 -23.31 -7.16 10.37
CA LEU A 35 -21.98 -6.64 10.64
C LEU A 35 -22.00 -5.17 10.23
N ILE A 36 -22.22 -4.29 11.20
CA ILE A 36 -21.90 -2.88 11.06
C ILE A 36 -20.38 -2.81 11.05
N THR A 37 -19.79 -3.11 9.90
CA THR A 37 -18.42 -2.71 9.61
C THR A 37 -18.47 -1.20 9.51
N THR A 38 -18.23 -0.51 10.61
CA THR A 38 -17.86 0.90 10.56
C THR A 38 -16.52 0.93 9.85
N THR A 39 -16.56 1.07 8.53
CA THR A 39 -15.40 1.29 7.68
C THR A 39 -14.79 2.62 8.13
N GLN A 40 -13.81 2.55 9.04
CA GLN A 40 -12.99 3.73 9.32
C GLN A 40 -12.27 4.09 8.02
N PRO A 41 -12.25 5.38 7.65
CA PRO A 41 -11.48 5.81 6.49
C PRO A 41 -10.01 5.42 6.72
N PRO A 42 -9.30 4.92 5.70
CA PRO A 42 -7.91 4.55 5.83
C PRO A 42 -7.10 5.78 6.26
N LYS A 43 -6.21 5.60 7.23
CA LYS A 43 -5.28 6.65 7.64
C LYS A 43 -4.32 6.93 6.49
N VAL A 44 -4.36 8.13 5.94
CA VAL A 44 -3.38 8.58 4.94
C VAL A 44 -2.04 8.78 5.64
N VAL A 45 -0.99 8.19 5.08
CA VAL A 45 0.39 8.32 5.56
C VAL A 45 1.21 9.00 4.48
N GLU A 46 1.95 10.04 4.85
CA GLU A 46 2.88 10.74 3.95
C GLU A 46 4.11 9.87 3.66
N ILE A 47 4.61 9.90 2.42
CA ILE A 47 5.84 9.22 2.03
C ILE A 47 7.00 10.20 2.18
N LEU A 48 7.94 9.87 3.06
CA LEU A 48 9.14 10.69 3.32
C LEU A 48 10.23 10.48 2.27
N GLU A 49 10.38 9.24 1.81
CA GLU A 49 11.43 8.85 0.86
C GLU A 49 10.91 7.76 -0.05
N SER A 50 11.28 7.78 -1.33
CA SER A 50 11.06 6.70 -2.27
C SER A 50 12.16 6.66 -3.33
N GLY A 51 12.38 5.48 -3.88
CA GLY A 51 13.35 5.27 -4.95
C GLY A 51 12.98 4.08 -5.81
N SER A 52 13.39 4.13 -7.08
CA SER A 52 13.26 3.02 -8.01
C SER A 52 14.44 3.00 -8.97
N ASP A 53 14.95 1.79 -9.21
CA ASP A 53 16.05 1.55 -10.13
C ASP A 53 15.66 0.43 -11.10
N HIS A 54 15.98 0.62 -12.37
CA HIS A 54 15.75 -0.36 -13.43
C HIS A 54 17.03 -0.57 -14.22
N GLN A 55 17.47 -1.81 -14.29
CA GLN A 55 18.72 -2.22 -14.92
C GLN A 55 18.45 -2.65 -16.39
N SER A 56 19.50 -2.64 -17.21
CA SER A 56 19.39 -2.97 -18.64
C SER A 56 19.08 -4.44 -18.93
N ASP A 57 19.30 -5.30 -17.94
CA ASP A 57 18.98 -6.73 -17.96
C ASP A 57 17.50 -7.02 -17.66
N GLY A 58 16.71 -6.00 -17.31
CA GLY A 58 15.31 -6.13 -16.91
C GLY A 58 15.11 -6.28 -15.40
N SER A 59 16.19 -6.32 -14.61
CA SER A 59 16.10 -6.32 -13.15
C SER A 59 15.57 -4.97 -12.64
N TYR A 60 14.80 -5.02 -11.55
CA TYR A 60 14.16 -3.84 -10.96
C TYR A 60 14.26 -3.85 -9.43
N SER A 61 14.39 -2.67 -8.83
CA SER A 61 14.24 -2.46 -7.39
C SER A 61 13.40 -1.23 -7.08
N PHE A 62 12.60 -1.29 -6.03
CA PHE A 62 11.74 -0.22 -5.52
C PHE A 62 11.78 -0.16 -4.01
N HIS A 63 11.73 1.03 -3.43
CA HIS A 63 11.53 1.20 -2.00
C HIS A 63 10.77 2.48 -1.64
N TYR A 64 10.16 2.50 -0.46
CA TYR A 64 9.63 3.72 0.16
C TYR A 64 9.70 3.69 1.69
N ARG A 65 9.70 4.88 2.29
CA ARG A 65 9.62 5.12 3.73
C ARG A 65 8.45 6.04 4.06
N GLY A 66 7.51 5.57 4.87
CA GLY A 66 6.38 6.35 5.37
C GLY A 66 6.73 7.20 6.59
N ALA A 67 5.99 8.28 6.80
CA ALA A 67 6.09 9.15 7.98
C ALA A 67 5.64 8.48 9.28
N ASP A 68 4.95 7.34 9.17
CA ASP A 68 4.62 6.45 10.27
C ASP A 68 5.75 5.48 10.64
N GLY A 69 6.91 5.59 9.97
CA GLY A 69 8.07 4.72 10.16
C GLY A 69 8.01 3.42 9.35
N THR A 70 6.97 3.22 8.52
CA THR A 70 6.91 2.06 7.63
C THR A 70 8.02 2.11 6.59
N PHE A 71 8.57 0.95 6.26
CA PHE A 71 9.53 0.79 5.16
C PHE A 71 9.13 -0.42 4.34
N ARG A 72 9.13 -0.27 3.02
CA ARG A 72 8.89 -1.37 2.07
C ARG A 72 9.93 -1.32 0.97
N GLU A 73 10.30 -2.50 0.51
CA GLU A 73 11.24 -2.72 -0.58
C GLU A 73 10.79 -3.92 -1.41
N GLU A 74 10.93 -3.82 -2.73
CA GLU A 74 10.62 -4.87 -3.70
C GLU A 74 11.78 -4.97 -4.69
N THR A 75 12.17 -6.18 -5.09
CA THR A 75 13.23 -6.41 -6.08
C THR A 75 12.89 -7.63 -6.94
N ALA A 76 13.18 -7.53 -8.23
CA ALA A 76 12.98 -8.59 -9.23
C ALA A 76 14.20 -8.69 -10.16
N VAL A 77 14.50 -9.92 -10.61
CA VAL A 77 15.59 -10.28 -11.53
C VAL A 77 15.10 -11.26 -12.59
#